data_AF-A0A354ZCX2-F1
#
_entry.id   AF-A0A354ZCX2-F1
#
_cell.length_a   1.000
_cell.length_b   1.000
_cell.length_c   1.000
_cell.angle_alpha   90.00
_cell.angle_beta   90.00
_cell.angle_gamma   90.00
#
_symmetry.space_group_name_H-M   'P 1'
#
loop_
_entity.id
_entity.type
_entity.pdbx_description
1 polymer ?
#
loop_
_entity_poly.entity_id
_entity_poly.type
_entity_poly.pdbx_seq_one_letter_code
_entity_poly.pdbx_strand_id
1 'polypeptide(L)'
;MYDSSSPDDQAFYIARGYSRDHRPDLKQFNYGLVVNGEGIPLLGHASDGNESDKVWNRRVIKELVEGFTDHLSDLVYVADSAVVTKSNLDLIADKGIRFISRLPATFVQEQEVKDRAWSEGGWINAG
;
A
#
# COMPACT_ATOMS: atom_id res chain seq x y z
N MET A 1 -7.76 -21.91 17.64
CA MET A 1 -8.94 -21.60 16.79
C MET A 1 -8.56 -21.37 15.33
N TYR A 2 -7.36 -20.85 15.04
CA TYR A 2 -6.83 -20.67 13.67
C TYR A 2 -6.03 -21.87 13.14
N ASP A 3 -5.76 -22.88 13.96
CA ASP A 3 -5.03 -24.09 13.55
C ASP A 3 -5.77 -24.90 12.49
N SER A 4 -7.11 -24.86 12.53
CA SER A 4 -8.02 -25.51 11.58
C SER A 4 -8.32 -24.69 10.33
N SER A 5 -7.70 -23.52 10.14
CA SER A 5 -7.90 -22.73 8.92
C SER A 5 -7.46 -23.53 7.70
N SER A 6 -8.32 -23.56 6.69
CA SER A 6 -8.19 -24.32 5.43
C SER A 6 -8.21 -23.37 4.23
N PRO A 7 -7.53 -23.68 3.11
CA PRO A 7 -7.66 -22.91 1.86
C PRO A 7 -9.10 -22.83 1.33
N ASP A 8 -9.97 -23.75 1.74
CA ASP A 8 -11.37 -23.82 1.34
C ASP A 8 -12.32 -23.01 2.24
N ASP A 9 -11.80 -22.33 3.27
CA ASP A 9 -12.62 -21.53 4.17
C ASP A 9 -13.20 -20.29 3.45
N GLN A 10 -14.43 -19.89 3.81
CA GLN A 10 -15.04 -18.64 3.33
C GLN A 10 -14.35 -17.38 3.89
N ALA A 11 -13.66 -17.50 5.03
CA ALA A 11 -12.80 -16.45 5.59
C ALA A 11 -11.38 -16.58 5.03
N PHE A 12 -10.56 -15.52 5.12
CA PHE A 12 -9.19 -15.56 4.60
C PHE A 12 -8.36 -16.67 5.28
N TYR A 13 -7.57 -17.38 4.49
CA TYR A 13 -6.73 -18.48 4.95
C TYR A 13 -5.51 -17.97 5.72
N ILE A 14 -5.36 -18.40 6.98
CA ILE A 14 -4.19 -18.03 7.78
C ILE A 14 -3.06 -19.03 7.49
N ALA A 15 -2.18 -18.62 6.58
CA ALA A 15 -1.09 -19.42 6.06
C ALA A 15 0.22 -19.25 6.85
N ARG A 16 1.15 -20.19 6.66
CA ARG A 16 2.57 -19.90 6.90
C ARG A 16 3.12 -19.18 5.67
N GLY A 17 3.86 -18.11 5.91
CA GLY A 17 4.36 -17.21 4.87
C GLY A 17 5.70 -16.61 5.25
N TYR A 18 6.20 -15.70 4.40
CA TYR A 18 7.44 -14.98 4.67
C TYR A 18 7.26 -14.07 5.90
N SER A 19 7.97 -14.37 6.99
CA SER A 19 7.93 -13.59 8.21
C SER A 19 9.01 -12.52 8.21
N ARG A 20 8.62 -11.23 8.24
CA ARG A 20 9.56 -10.10 8.43
C ARG A 20 10.27 -10.17 9.80
N ASP A 21 9.62 -10.75 10.80
CA ASP A 21 10.15 -10.99 12.14
C ASP A 21 10.96 -12.29 12.25
N HIS A 22 11.24 -12.96 11.12
CA HIS A 22 11.99 -14.22 11.05
C HIS A 22 11.36 -15.35 11.89
N ARG A 23 10.02 -15.39 11.97
CA ARG A 23 9.22 -16.42 12.66
C ARG A 23 8.43 -17.30 11.68
N PRO A 24 9.10 -18.15 10.88
CA PRO A 24 8.43 -19.02 9.92
C PRO A 24 7.59 -20.13 10.58
N ASP A 25 7.76 -20.34 11.89
CA ASP A 25 6.97 -21.27 12.69
C ASP A 25 5.51 -20.80 12.88
N LEU A 26 5.29 -19.48 12.85
CA LEU A 26 4.00 -18.86 13.08
C LEU A 26 3.16 -18.74 11.81
N LYS A 27 1.84 -18.93 11.97
CA LYS A 27 0.85 -18.56 10.97
C LYS A 27 0.71 -17.03 10.95
N GLN A 28 0.57 -16.46 9.77
CA GLN A 28 0.53 -15.00 9.55
C GLN A 28 -0.67 -14.63 8.67
N PHE A 29 -1.15 -13.41 8.87
CA PHE A 29 -2.14 -12.77 8.03
C PHE A 29 -1.77 -11.30 7.87
N ASN A 30 -2.17 -10.70 6.76
CA ASN A 30 -1.94 -9.28 6.51
C ASN A 30 -3.26 -8.54 6.68
N TYR A 31 -3.17 -7.27 7.10
CA TYR A 31 -4.29 -6.37 7.02
C TYR A 31 -3.84 -5.03 6.49
N GLY A 32 -4.71 -4.40 5.71
CA GLY A 32 -4.51 -3.07 5.16
C GLY A 32 -5.64 -2.15 5.60
N LEU A 33 -5.29 -0.89 5.84
CA LEU A 33 -6.22 0.14 6.29
C LEU A 33 -6.04 1.39 5.42
N VAL A 34 -7.16 1.96 4.98
CA VAL A 34 -7.20 3.30 4.41
C VAL A 34 -7.84 4.20 5.44
N VAL A 35 -7.18 5.30 5.77
CA VAL A 35 -7.65 6.29 6.74
C VAL A 35 -7.80 7.65 6.08
N ASN A 36 -8.66 8.50 6.65
CA ASN A 36 -8.70 9.91 6.29
C ASN A 36 -7.53 10.69 6.94
N GLY A 37 -7.44 11.99 6.69
CA GLY A 37 -6.39 12.85 7.26
C GLY A 37 -6.41 12.98 8.80
N GLU A 38 -7.50 12.58 9.45
CA GLU A 38 -7.64 12.55 10.92
C GLU A 38 -7.33 11.16 11.50
N GLY A 39 -6.97 10.18 10.66
CA GLY A 39 -6.70 8.80 11.07
C GLY A 39 -7.95 7.93 11.23
N ILE A 40 -9.14 8.40 10.82
CA ILE A 40 -10.38 7.63 10.88
C ILE A 40 -10.38 6.58 9.75
N PRO A 41 -10.58 5.28 10.04
CA PRO A 41 -10.69 4.23 9.04
C PRO A 41 -11.84 4.44 8.06
N LEU A 42 -11.55 4.31 6.77
CA LEU A 42 -12.53 4.35 5.67
C LEU A 42 -12.69 2.97 5.02
N LEU A 43 -11.58 2.27 4.79
CA LEU A 43 -11.56 0.92 4.22
C LEU A 43 -10.61 0.05 5.05
N GLY A 44 -10.99 -1.22 5.24
CA GLY A 44 -10.19 -2.20 5.94
C GLY A 44 -10.30 -3.55 5.26
N HIS A 45 -9.17 -4.23 5.10
CA HIS A 45 -9.15 -5.57 4.52
C HIS A 45 -8.17 -6.46 5.26
N ALA A 46 -8.58 -7.67 5.61
CA ALA A 46 -7.71 -8.72 6.08
C ALA A 46 -7.52 -9.75 4.97
N SER A 47 -6.28 -10.09 4.67
CA SER A 47 -5.88 -11.05 3.64
C SER A 47 -4.99 -12.14 4.23
N ASP A 48 -4.72 -13.17 3.45
CA ASP A 48 -3.68 -14.12 3.79
C ASP A 48 -2.32 -13.41 3.96
N GLY A 49 -1.38 -14.07 4.63
CA GLY A 49 -0.06 -13.50 4.91
C GLY A 49 0.83 -13.30 3.67
N ASN A 50 0.39 -13.73 2.48
CA ASN A 50 1.20 -13.75 1.26
C ASN A 50 0.72 -12.76 0.20
N GLU A 51 -0.42 -12.10 0.40
CA GLU A 51 -0.92 -11.06 -0.48
C GLU A 51 0.11 -9.93 -0.65
N SER A 52 0.37 -9.55 -1.90
CA SER A 52 1.36 -8.51 -2.21
C SER A 52 0.78 -7.12 -2.03
N ASP A 53 1.53 -6.23 -1.39
CA ASP A 53 1.19 -4.81 -1.25
C ASP A 53 0.82 -4.15 -2.60
N LYS A 54 1.41 -4.60 -3.72
CA LYS A 54 1.09 -4.11 -5.08
C LYS A 54 -0.34 -4.44 -5.51
N VAL A 55 -0.80 -5.65 -5.18
CA VAL A 55 -2.15 -6.14 -5.49
C VAL A 55 -3.17 -5.46 -4.58
N TRP A 56 -2.84 -5.33 -3.29
CA TRP A 56 -3.66 -4.61 -2.33
C TRP A 56 -3.88 -3.14 -2.74
N ASN A 57 -2.81 -2.42 -3.11
CA ASN A 57 -2.93 -1.04 -3.62
C ASN A 57 -3.86 -0.94 -4.83
N ARG A 58 -3.77 -1.89 -5.78
CA ARG A 58 -4.66 -1.93 -6.94
C ARG A 58 -6.12 -2.07 -6.55
N ARG A 59 -6.41 -2.89 -5.55
CA ARG A 59 -7.76 -3.07 -5.01
C ARG A 59 -8.25 -1.78 -4.34
N VAL A 60 -7.44 -1.17 -3.48
CA VAL A 60 -7.78 0.09 -2.82
C VAL A 60 -8.12 1.17 -3.84
N ILE A 61 -7.33 1.32 -4.91
CA ILE A 61 -7.62 2.29 -5.98
C ILE A 61 -9.02 2.08 -6.57
N LYS A 62 -9.43 0.83 -6.80
CA LYS A 62 -10.78 0.53 -7.32
C LYS A 62 -11.87 0.84 -6.30
N GLU A 63 -11.67 0.47 -5.04
CA GLU A 63 -12.63 0.76 -3.96
C GLU A 63 -12.79 2.28 -3.75
N LEU A 64 -11.70 3.06 -3.89
CA LEU A 64 -11.77 4.52 -3.86
C LEU A 64 -12.61 5.07 -5.02
N VAL A 65 -12.41 4.55 -6.24
CA VAL A 65 -13.21 4.96 -7.42
C VAL A 65 -14.70 4.69 -7.21
N GLU A 66 -15.02 3.49 -6.72
CA GLU A 66 -16.41 3.08 -6.48
C GLU A 66 -17.05 3.86 -5.32
N GLY A 67 -16.31 4.10 -4.23
CA GLY A 67 -16.83 4.76 -3.04
C GLY A 67 -16.89 6.29 -3.12
N PHE A 68 -16.06 6.92 -3.96
CA PHE A 68 -15.89 8.37 -4.01
C PHE A 68 -16.08 8.96 -5.42
N THR A 69 -16.84 8.29 -6.30
CA THR A 69 -16.95 8.66 -7.73
C THR A 69 -17.10 10.16 -7.99
N ASP A 70 -18.00 10.85 -7.28
CA ASP A 70 -18.27 12.28 -7.46
C ASP A 70 -17.26 13.22 -6.79
N HIS A 71 -16.35 12.67 -5.97
CA HIS A 71 -15.38 13.38 -5.15
C HIS A 71 -13.93 12.92 -5.39
N LEU A 72 -13.66 12.14 -6.44
CA LEU A 72 -12.32 11.63 -6.73
C LEU A 72 -11.30 12.75 -6.94
N SER A 73 -11.73 13.89 -7.49
CA SER A 73 -10.89 15.07 -7.66
C SER A 73 -10.45 15.68 -6.33
N ASP A 74 -11.24 15.50 -5.27
CA ASP A 74 -10.98 16.07 -3.94
C ASP A 74 -10.02 15.20 -3.12
N LEU A 75 -9.86 13.93 -3.52
CA LEU A 75 -9.04 12.95 -2.83
C LEU A 75 -7.56 13.03 -3.27
N VAL A 76 -6.67 12.81 -2.30
CA VAL A 76 -5.25 12.52 -2.54
C VAL A 76 -4.94 11.18 -1.88
N TYR A 77 -4.62 10.18 -2.69
CA TYR A 77 -4.25 8.86 -2.18
C TYR A 77 -2.79 8.85 -1.76
N VAL A 78 -2.52 8.70 -0.47
CA VAL A 78 -1.16 8.60 0.07
C VAL A 78 -0.83 7.13 0.34
N ALA A 79 0.19 6.60 -0.32
CA ALA A 79 0.59 5.20 -0.19
C ALA A 79 2.11 5.05 -0.27
N ASP A 80 2.64 3.93 0.23
CA ASP A 80 4.07 3.62 0.11
C ASP A 80 4.48 3.33 -1.35
N SER A 81 5.76 3.05 -1.56
CA SER A 81 6.33 2.83 -2.89
C SER A 81 5.74 1.63 -3.66
N ALA A 82 5.10 0.67 -2.99
CA ALA A 82 4.49 -0.48 -3.67
C ALA A 82 3.30 -0.08 -4.56
N VAL A 83 2.71 1.11 -4.37
CA VAL A 83 1.72 1.66 -5.32
C VAL A 83 2.34 1.95 -6.68
N VAL A 84 3.64 2.27 -6.76
CA VAL A 84 4.33 2.74 -7.96
C VAL A 84 4.74 1.56 -8.84
N THR A 85 3.74 0.96 -9.48
CA THR A 85 3.90 -0.03 -10.56
C THR A 85 3.22 0.48 -11.82
N LYS A 86 3.70 0.09 -13.00
CA LYS A 86 3.11 0.52 -14.28
C LYS A 86 1.59 0.33 -14.29
N SER A 87 1.11 -0.86 -13.93
CA SER A 87 -0.34 -1.15 -13.93
C SER A 87 -1.15 -0.31 -12.96
N ASN A 88 -0.57 0.08 -11.82
CA ASN A 88 -1.26 0.92 -10.84
C ASN A 88 -1.23 2.38 -11.27
N LEU A 89 -0.11 2.86 -11.80
CA LEU A 89 0.01 4.22 -12.36
C LEU A 89 -0.92 4.43 -13.55
N ASP A 90 -1.01 3.45 -14.46
CA ASP A 90 -1.94 3.48 -15.59
C ASP A 90 -3.40 3.57 -15.10
N LEU A 91 -3.76 2.81 -14.05
CA LEU A 91 -5.08 2.86 -13.44
C LEU A 91 -5.37 4.20 -12.74
N ILE A 92 -4.39 4.73 -11.99
CA ILE A 92 -4.50 6.04 -11.33
C ILE A 92 -4.72 7.15 -12.38
N ALA A 93 -3.96 7.10 -13.48
CA ALA A 93 -4.07 8.06 -14.57
C ALA A 93 -5.42 7.95 -15.29
N ASP A 94 -5.86 6.73 -15.64
CA ASP A 94 -7.17 6.47 -16.27
C ASP A 94 -8.34 7.00 -15.44
N LYS A 95 -8.22 6.91 -14.10
CA LYS A 95 -9.26 7.33 -13.16
C LYS A 95 -9.12 8.78 -12.67
N GLY A 96 -8.08 9.50 -13.09
CA GLY A 96 -7.85 10.89 -12.70
C GLY A 96 -7.57 11.08 -11.21
N ILE A 97 -7.03 10.07 -10.54
CA ILE A 97 -6.77 10.11 -9.10
C ILE A 97 -5.46 10.85 -8.83
N ARG A 98 -5.47 11.79 -7.88
CA ARG A 98 -4.24 12.40 -7.35
C ARG A 98 -3.63 11.48 -6.30
N PHE A 99 -2.32 11.32 -6.30
CA PHE A 99 -1.63 10.47 -5.33
C PHE A 99 -0.29 11.06 -4.87
N ILE A 100 0.15 10.64 -3.70
CA ILE A 100 1.49 10.87 -3.16
C ILE A 100 2.08 9.53 -2.80
N SER A 101 3.31 9.28 -3.23
CA SER A 101 4.07 8.09 -2.86
C SER A 101 5.56 8.38 -2.83
N ARG A 102 6.30 7.51 -2.16
CA ARG A 102 7.75 7.45 -2.29
C ARG A 102 8.10 6.81 -3.65
N LEU A 103 9.09 7.36 -4.33
CA LEU A 103 9.67 6.67 -5.49
C LEU A 103 10.33 5.37 -5.01
N PRO A 104 10.07 4.20 -5.63
CA PRO A 104 10.72 2.95 -5.25
C PRO A 104 12.22 3.00 -5.51
N ALA A 105 13.02 2.39 -4.64
CA ALA A 105 14.47 2.27 -4.81
C ALA A 105 14.90 1.35 -5.98
N THR A 106 13.94 0.81 -6.74
CA THR A 106 14.20 0.12 -8.01
C THR A 106 14.43 1.10 -9.17
N PHE A 107 14.09 2.38 -9.00
CA PHE A 107 14.35 3.44 -9.97
C PHE A 107 15.67 4.13 -9.62
N VAL A 108 16.58 4.23 -10.59
CA VAL A 108 17.90 4.88 -10.40
C VAL A 108 17.75 6.34 -9.94
N GLN A 109 16.70 7.01 -10.43
CA GLN A 109 16.35 8.38 -10.07
C GLN A 109 16.10 8.57 -8.57
N GLU A 110 15.73 7.51 -7.85
CA GLU A 110 15.53 7.57 -6.40
C GLU A 110 16.83 7.95 -5.68
N GLN A 111 17.94 7.32 -6.08
CA GLN A 111 19.25 7.60 -5.52
C GLN A 111 19.79 8.95 -6.02
N GLU A 112 19.63 9.26 -7.31
CA GLU A 112 20.07 10.53 -7.89
C GLU A 112 19.45 11.74 -7.17
N VAL A 113 18.16 11.68 -6.86
CA VAL A 113 17.46 12.77 -6.17
C VAL A 113 17.91 12.89 -4.72
N LYS A 114 18.18 11.77 -4.04
CA LYS A 114 18.75 11.78 -2.68
C LYS A 114 20.15 12.39 -2.64
N ASP A 115 21.03 11.97 -3.54
CA ASP A 115 22.41 12.47 -3.60
C ASP A 115 22.43 13.97 -3.87
N ARG A 116 21.58 14.43 -4.79
CA ARG A 116 21.39 15.86 -5.05
C ARG A 116 20.92 16.61 -3.80
N ALA A 117 19.85 16.13 -3.14
CA ALA A 117 19.35 16.77 -1.92
C ALA A 117 20.42 16.85 -0.82
N TRP A 118 21.25 15.80 -0.68
CA TRP A 118 22.37 15.79 0.27
C TRP A 118 23.45 16.81 -0.09
N SER A 119 23.78 16.95 -1.37
CA SER A 119 24.76 17.93 -1.86
C SER A 119 24.30 19.38 -1.70
N GLU A 120 23.01 19.67 -1.88
CA GLU A 120 22.45 21.02 -1.77
C GLU A 120 22.42 21.52 -0.32
N GLY A 121 22.37 20.62 0.66
CA GLY A 121 22.54 20.96 2.07
C GLY A 121 21.43 21.83 2.68
N GLY A 122 20.32 22.05 1.97
CA GLY A 122 19.18 22.88 2.38
C GLY A 122 18.27 22.25 3.44
N TRP A 123 18.84 21.54 4.40
CA TRP A 123 18.11 20.77 5.40
C TRP A 123 17.39 21.70 6.39
N ILE A 124 16.10 21.46 6.57
CA ILE A 124 15.28 22.14 7.58
C ILE A 124 15.01 21.13 8.70
N ASN A 125 15.16 21.56 9.95
CA ASN A 125 14.83 20.72 11.09
C ASN A 125 13.32 20.43 11.12
N ALA A 126 12.95 19.17 11.28
CA ALA A 126 11.55 18.73 11.21
C ALA A 126 10.74 18.93 12.50
N GLY A 127 11.36 19.50 13.56
CA GLY A 127 10.79 19.57 14.90
C GLY A 127 11.19 18.40 15.77
#